data_AF-A0A2V6BPI9-F1
#
_entry.id   AF-A0A2V6BPI9-F1
#
_cell.length_a   1.000
_cell.length_b   1.000
_cell.length_c   1.000
_cell.angle_alpha   90.00
_cell.angle_beta   90.00
_cell.angle_gamma   90.00
#
_symmetry.space_group_name_H-M   'P 1'
#
loop_
_entity.id
_entity.type
_entity.pdbx_description
1 polymer ?
#
loop_
_entity_poly.entity_id
_entity_poly.type
_entity_poly.pdbx_seq_one_letter_code
_entity_poly.pdbx_strand_id
1 'polypeptide(L)'
;MSPASSGDLQPAPLPLQIDAIQRAASRSLDFLRGVRIKNAVDNSMNHSLLGVLRAAFSVGLLLLVTSCGEDPRYSARTQYLGGVYGGAPAGAPRDTVSYWDGDNAGGSPSVKISLGEQRAYFYKAGVLVGVSQLSTGREGLNTPLGHFNIIQKDKDHVSSLFGDYVDSAGNVVVPNVDVNKDPKPPGAHFRGTPMPYFMRIVSGTGMHAGYLPGYPAS
;
A
#
# COMPACT_ATOMS: atom_id res chain seq x y z
N MET A 1 39.27 -18.02 25.49
CA MET A 1 38.56 -16.86 24.93
C MET A 1 38.12 -17.22 23.52
N SER A 2 36.84 -17.52 23.34
CA SER A 2 36.25 -17.82 22.03
C SER A 2 35.88 -16.51 21.34
N PRO A 3 36.17 -16.31 20.04
CA PRO A 3 35.53 -15.25 19.29
C PRO A 3 34.15 -15.71 18.82
N ALA A 4 33.18 -14.82 19.00
CA ALA A 4 31.77 -15.03 18.72
C ALA A 4 31.48 -15.15 17.22
N SER A 5 30.60 -16.10 16.91
CA SER A 5 29.94 -16.35 15.64
C SER A 5 29.38 -15.08 15.00
N SER A 6 29.85 -14.74 13.81
CA SER A 6 29.19 -13.84 12.87
C SER A 6 27.86 -14.45 12.46
N GLY A 7 26.77 -14.02 13.10
CA GLY A 7 25.42 -14.40 12.71
C GLY A 7 25.12 -13.85 11.32
N ASP A 8 24.95 -14.76 10.36
CA ASP A 8 24.36 -14.49 9.06
C ASP A 8 23.01 -13.79 9.24
N LEU A 9 22.97 -12.48 8.98
CA LEU A 9 21.72 -11.77 8.80
C LEU A 9 21.17 -12.16 7.42
N GLN A 10 20.34 -13.20 7.40
CA GLN A 10 19.54 -13.52 6.23
C GLN A 10 18.70 -12.29 5.84
N PRO A 11 18.73 -11.84 4.56
CA PRO A 11 17.90 -10.75 4.09
C PRO A 11 16.42 -11.14 4.16
N ALA A 12 15.56 -10.19 4.54
CA ALA A 12 14.13 -10.36 4.60
C ALA A 12 13.56 -10.86 3.25
N PRO A 13 12.60 -11.79 3.24
CA PRO A 13 12.00 -12.28 2.00
C PRO A 13 11.09 -11.21 1.39
N LEU A 14 11.53 -10.56 0.31
CA LEU A 14 10.67 -9.90 -0.70
C LEU A 14 10.67 -10.82 -1.95
N PRO A 15 9.73 -10.80 -2.93
CA PRO A 15 8.31 -10.46 -3.03
C PRO A 15 7.47 -11.69 -3.51
N LEU A 16 7.83 -12.90 -3.07
CA LEU A 16 7.45 -14.18 -3.70
C LEU A 16 5.94 -14.39 -3.93
N GLN A 17 5.08 -13.79 -3.10
CA GLN A 17 3.64 -14.02 -3.15
C GLN A 17 2.94 -13.37 -4.34
N ILE A 18 3.27 -12.13 -4.69
CA ILE A 18 2.63 -11.44 -5.82
C ILE A 18 3.03 -12.12 -7.14
N ASP A 19 4.29 -12.50 -7.27
CA ASP A 19 4.80 -13.24 -8.42
C ASP A 19 4.11 -14.60 -8.57
N ALA A 20 3.93 -15.32 -7.46
CA ALA A 20 3.26 -16.61 -7.46
C ALA A 20 1.79 -16.50 -7.89
N ILE A 21 1.12 -15.40 -7.57
CA ILE A 21 -0.25 -15.11 -8.02
C ILE A 21 -0.29 -14.74 -9.49
N GLN A 22 0.62 -13.88 -9.95
CA GLN A 22 0.70 -13.55 -11.37
C GLN A 22 0.90 -14.81 -12.22
N ARG A 23 1.77 -15.74 -11.77
CA ARG A 23 2.00 -17.07 -12.37
C ARG A 23 0.78 -18.00 -12.26
N ALA A 24 0.14 -18.11 -11.09
CA ALA A 24 -1.01 -18.99 -10.90
C ALA A 24 -2.23 -18.57 -11.73
N ALA A 25 -2.39 -17.27 -11.97
CA ALA A 25 -3.48 -16.72 -12.76
C ALA A 25 -3.09 -16.48 -14.24
N SER A 26 -2.01 -17.11 -14.74
CA SER A 26 -1.65 -17.10 -16.18
C SER A 26 -2.15 -18.34 -16.94
N ARG A 27 -2.96 -19.19 -16.30
CA ARG A 27 -3.64 -20.33 -16.94
C ARG A 27 -5.15 -20.18 -16.77
N SER A 28 -5.87 -20.25 -17.89
CA SER A 28 -7.32 -20.07 -18.07
C SER A 28 -7.81 -18.62 -18.18
N LEU A 29 -7.90 -18.14 -19.42
CA LEU A 29 -8.91 -17.16 -19.84
C LEU A 29 -10.26 -17.87 -19.74
N ASP A 30 -10.95 -17.66 -18.63
CA ASP A 30 -12.40 -17.54 -18.49
C ASP A 30 -12.79 -17.81 -17.03
N PHE A 31 -13.81 -17.06 -16.61
CA PHE A 31 -14.70 -17.34 -15.51
C PHE A 31 -14.46 -16.66 -14.14
N LEU A 32 -15.44 -15.81 -13.84
CA LEU A 32 -15.74 -15.02 -12.65
C LEU A 32 -15.45 -15.71 -11.30
N ARG A 33 -14.76 -15.00 -10.39
CA ARG A 33 -15.15 -14.79 -8.97
C ARG A 33 -14.10 -14.01 -8.14
N GLY A 34 -14.45 -12.75 -7.85
CA GLY A 34 -14.42 -12.09 -6.54
C GLY A 34 -13.18 -12.16 -5.65
N VAL A 35 -12.35 -11.12 -5.71
CA VAL A 35 -11.52 -10.65 -4.56
C VAL A 35 -12.47 -10.09 -3.49
N ARG A 36 -12.32 -10.47 -2.22
CA ARG A 36 -13.29 -10.13 -1.14
C ARG A 36 -12.66 -9.31 -0.03
N ILE A 37 -12.93 -8.01 0.04
CA ILE A 37 -12.52 -7.13 1.15
C ILE A 37 -13.59 -7.19 2.26
N LYS A 38 -13.24 -7.55 3.51
CA LYS A 38 -14.16 -7.54 4.68
C LYS A 38 -13.47 -7.02 5.94
N ASN A 39 -14.21 -6.27 6.75
CA ASN A 39 -13.93 -6.06 8.17
C ASN A 39 -14.86 -6.94 9.02
N ALA A 40 -14.39 -7.34 10.21
CA ALA A 40 -15.18 -7.90 11.29
C ALA A 40 -15.03 -6.97 12.51
N VAL A 41 -16.12 -6.32 12.92
CA VAL A 41 -16.42 -5.96 14.32
C VAL A 41 -17.95 -5.80 14.40
N ASP A 42 -18.61 -6.69 15.15
CA ASP A 42 -19.95 -6.47 15.69
C ASP A 42 -19.82 -5.67 16.99
N ASN A 43 -20.63 -4.62 17.18
CA ASN A 43 -21.40 -4.50 18.41
C ASN A 43 -22.60 -3.57 18.26
N SER A 44 -23.68 -3.99 18.91
CA SER A 44 -24.99 -3.36 19.06
C SER A 44 -24.96 -2.26 20.14
N MET A 45 -25.79 -1.22 19.97
CA MET A 45 -26.78 -0.73 20.96
C MET A 45 -27.07 0.78 20.83
N ASN A 46 -28.27 1.06 20.30
CA ASN A 46 -29.33 1.97 20.74
C ASN A 46 -29.09 3.47 21.06
N HIS A 47 -29.89 4.26 20.33
CA HIS A 47 -30.27 5.65 20.59
C HIS A 47 -30.90 5.85 21.97
N SER A 48 -30.31 6.74 22.78
CA SER A 48 -31.01 7.72 23.63
C SER A 48 -30.00 8.35 24.58
N LEU A 49 -29.51 9.56 24.22
CA LEU A 49 -29.01 10.61 25.14
C LEU A 49 -28.62 11.85 24.31
N LEU A 50 -29.41 12.12 23.28
CA LEU A 50 -29.32 13.31 22.42
C LEU A 50 -30.04 14.47 23.15
N GLY A 51 -29.45 14.98 24.24
CA GLY A 51 -30.15 16.01 25.03
C GLY A 51 -29.33 16.80 26.04
N VAL A 52 -28.23 16.26 26.57
CA VAL A 52 -27.54 16.91 27.70
C VAL A 52 -26.17 17.51 27.36
N LEU A 53 -25.58 17.19 26.19
CA LEU A 53 -24.26 17.71 25.80
C LEU A 53 -24.30 18.98 24.91
N ARG A 54 -25.43 19.66 24.80
CA ARG A 54 -25.54 20.93 24.06
C ARG A 54 -25.15 22.19 24.87
N ALA A 55 -24.92 22.07 26.18
CA ALA A 55 -24.64 23.22 27.04
C ALA A 55 -23.16 23.39 27.44
N ALA A 56 -22.27 22.48 27.06
CA ALA A 56 -20.82 22.61 27.30
C ALA A 56 -20.04 23.13 26.07
N PHE A 57 -20.74 23.56 25.02
CA PHE A 57 -20.16 23.93 23.73
C PHE A 57 -19.79 25.43 23.61
N SER A 58 -20.10 26.25 24.62
CA SER A 58 -20.06 27.71 24.49
C SER A 58 -18.89 28.42 25.18
N VAL A 59 -18.00 27.69 25.88
CA VAL A 59 -16.84 28.31 26.60
C VAL A 59 -15.48 27.73 26.17
N GLY A 60 -15.44 26.60 25.47
CA GLY A 60 -14.19 26.03 24.93
C GLY A 60 -13.76 26.57 23.55
N LEU A 61 -14.56 27.46 22.93
CA LEU A 61 -14.40 27.86 21.53
C LEU A 61 -13.40 29.02 21.32
N LEU A 62 -12.87 29.65 22.39
CA LEU A 62 -11.97 30.82 22.27
C LEU A 62 -10.46 30.51 22.45
N LEU A 63 -10.06 29.25 22.60
CA LEU A 63 -8.63 28.84 22.73
C LEU A 63 -8.16 27.85 21.64
N LEU A 64 -8.87 27.79 20.50
CA LEU A 64 -8.61 26.81 19.43
C LEU A 64 -8.30 27.44 18.06
N VAL A 65 -7.76 28.65 18.02
CA VAL A 65 -7.45 29.34 16.75
C VAL A 65 -5.99 29.78 16.69
N THR A 66 -5.04 28.86 16.90
CA THR A 66 -3.65 28.95 16.42
C THR A 66 -2.96 27.60 16.59
N SER A 67 -3.44 26.59 15.85
CA SER A 67 -2.64 25.38 15.62
C SER A 67 -3.00 24.78 14.26
N CYS A 68 -2.77 25.55 13.19
CA CYS A 68 -2.47 24.95 11.90
C CYS A 68 -1.01 24.48 11.94
N GLY A 69 -0.73 23.49 12.78
CA GLY A 69 0.48 22.69 12.64
C GLY A 69 0.19 21.67 11.54
N GLU A 70 0.84 21.81 10.39
CA GLU A 70 0.84 20.76 9.37
C GLU A 70 1.49 19.53 10.02
N ASP A 71 0.71 18.44 10.21
CA ASP A 71 1.30 17.18 10.65
C ASP A 71 2.23 16.70 9.52
N PRO A 72 3.53 16.45 9.80
CA PRO A 72 4.50 16.02 8.80
C PRO A 72 4.06 14.81 7.97
N ARG A 73 3.12 13.99 8.48
CA ARG A 73 2.50 12.87 7.76
C ARG A 73 1.75 13.30 6.50
N TYR A 74 1.20 14.52 6.49
CA TYR A 74 0.39 15.07 5.38
C TYR A 74 1.17 16.04 4.49
N SER A 75 2.45 16.26 4.77
CA SER A 75 3.29 17.08 3.91
C SER A 75 3.44 16.42 2.54
N ALA A 76 3.34 17.20 1.46
CA ALA A 76 3.78 16.78 0.12
C ALA A 76 5.27 16.35 0.07
N ARG A 77 6.01 16.54 1.18
CA ARG A 77 7.39 16.12 1.40
C ARG A 77 7.54 14.70 1.98
N THR A 78 6.46 13.95 2.25
CA THR A 78 6.59 12.56 2.71
C THR A 78 7.22 11.72 1.60
N GLN A 79 8.52 11.46 1.73
CA GLN A 79 9.28 10.62 0.81
C GLN A 79 8.75 9.19 0.87
N TYR A 80 8.15 8.73 -0.21
CA TYR A 80 7.94 7.29 -0.39
C TYR A 80 9.30 6.66 -0.58
N LEU A 81 9.73 5.89 0.41
CA LEU A 81 10.98 5.15 0.40
C LEU A 81 10.87 3.95 -0.54
N GLY A 82 10.78 4.24 -1.84
CA GLY A 82 11.12 3.37 -2.97
C GLY A 82 12.34 3.87 -3.76
N GLY A 83 12.95 4.99 -3.33
CA GLY A 83 14.18 5.54 -3.89
C GLY A 83 15.33 5.50 -2.87
N VAL A 84 16.45 4.89 -3.25
CA VAL A 84 17.68 4.82 -2.47
C VAL A 84 18.27 6.22 -2.29
N TYR A 85 17.92 6.97 -1.24
CA TYR A 85 18.73 8.12 -0.79
C TYR A 85 18.55 8.44 0.71
N GLY A 86 19.65 8.32 1.46
CA GLY A 86 20.01 9.25 2.53
C GLY A 86 19.32 9.12 3.90
N GLY A 87 19.80 8.19 4.73
CA GLY A 87 19.51 8.10 6.16
C GLY A 87 19.35 6.64 6.57
N ALA A 88 20.18 6.14 7.49
CA ALA A 88 20.15 4.73 7.88
C ALA A 88 18.71 4.31 8.24
N PRO A 89 18.11 3.35 7.52
CA PRO A 89 16.71 3.02 7.74
C PRO A 89 16.59 2.35 9.11
N ALA A 90 15.65 2.82 9.93
CA ALA A 90 14.90 1.86 10.72
C ALA A 90 14.33 0.89 9.67
N GLY A 91 14.88 -0.32 9.59
CA GLY A 91 14.53 -1.27 8.55
C GLY A 91 13.02 -1.47 8.48
N ALA A 92 12.52 -1.93 7.34
CA ALA A 92 11.12 -2.33 7.21
C ALA A 92 10.73 -3.14 8.46
N PRO A 93 9.54 -2.89 9.07
CA PRO A 93 9.07 -3.69 10.19
C PRO A 93 9.28 -5.16 9.89
N ARG A 94 9.88 -5.91 10.84
CA ARG A 94 10.15 -7.33 10.61
C ARG A 94 8.85 -8.04 10.26
N ASP A 95 8.85 -8.71 9.13
CA ASP A 95 7.69 -9.45 8.71
C ASP A 95 7.59 -10.79 9.43
N THR A 96 6.67 -10.87 10.38
CA THR A 96 6.40 -12.08 11.16
C THR A 96 5.09 -12.76 10.77
N VAL A 97 4.37 -12.24 9.77
CA VAL A 97 3.00 -12.67 9.47
C VAL A 97 2.84 -13.20 8.06
N SER A 98 3.74 -12.85 7.14
CA SER A 98 3.63 -13.29 5.76
C SER A 98 4.16 -14.71 5.54
N TYR A 99 3.44 -15.49 4.74
CA TYR A 99 3.81 -16.86 4.37
C TYR A 99 3.14 -17.28 3.05
N TRP A 100 3.69 -18.28 2.36
CA TRP A 100 3.12 -18.83 1.14
C TRP A 100 3.23 -20.36 1.10
N ASP A 101 2.08 -21.02 0.95
CA ASP A 101 1.93 -22.48 0.85
C ASP A 101 1.17 -22.87 -0.43
N GLY A 102 1.09 -21.95 -1.39
CA GLY A 102 0.22 -22.07 -2.56
C GLY A 102 0.81 -22.82 -3.75
N ASP A 103 2.06 -23.27 -3.71
CA ASP A 103 2.75 -23.82 -4.90
C ASP A 103 2.05 -25.06 -5.48
N ASN A 104 1.53 -25.93 -4.62
CA ASN A 104 0.85 -27.17 -5.02
C ASN A 104 -0.68 -27.09 -4.92
N ALA A 105 -1.21 -25.95 -4.49
CA ALA A 105 -2.65 -25.76 -4.40
C ALA A 105 -3.25 -25.46 -5.78
N GLY A 106 -4.37 -26.11 -6.10
CA GLY A 106 -5.12 -25.95 -7.34
C GLY A 106 -6.39 -25.10 -7.19
N GLY A 107 -7.04 -24.83 -8.33
CA GLY A 107 -8.32 -24.11 -8.40
C GLY A 107 -8.21 -22.59 -8.51
N SER A 108 -9.37 -21.93 -8.61
CA SER A 108 -9.46 -20.50 -8.91
C SER A 108 -8.80 -19.65 -7.83
N PRO A 109 -7.87 -18.75 -8.19
CA PRO A 109 -7.22 -17.87 -7.24
C PRO A 109 -8.11 -16.69 -6.87
N SER A 110 -8.05 -16.26 -5.61
CA SER A 110 -8.63 -14.98 -5.18
C SER A 110 -7.79 -14.33 -4.09
N VAL A 111 -7.95 -13.02 -3.94
CA VAL A 111 -7.25 -12.23 -2.92
C VAL A 111 -8.31 -11.59 -2.02
N LYS A 112 -8.03 -11.44 -0.73
CA LYS A 112 -8.80 -10.58 0.17
C LYS A 112 -7.85 -9.54 0.73
N ILE A 113 -8.17 -8.28 0.51
CA ILE A 113 -7.47 -7.17 1.14
C ILE A 113 -8.24 -6.77 2.40
N SER A 114 -7.56 -6.60 3.53
CA SER A 114 -8.13 -6.04 4.77
C SER A 114 -7.45 -4.71 5.05
N LEU A 115 -8.18 -3.60 4.88
CA LEU A 115 -7.63 -2.25 5.13
C LEU A 115 -7.36 -2.04 6.62
N GLY A 116 -8.22 -2.54 7.51
CA GLY A 116 -8.03 -2.40 8.96
C GLY A 116 -6.83 -3.16 9.48
N GLU A 117 -6.50 -4.30 8.87
CA GLU A 117 -5.38 -5.14 9.29
C GLU A 117 -4.09 -4.85 8.52
N GLN A 118 -4.15 -4.06 7.44
CA GLN A 118 -3.04 -3.86 6.49
C GLN A 118 -2.48 -5.21 6.00
N ARG A 119 -3.38 -6.12 5.60
CA ARG A 119 -3.04 -7.48 5.17
C ARG A 119 -3.73 -7.86 3.86
N ALA A 120 -3.00 -8.62 3.06
CA ALA A 120 -3.53 -9.37 1.93
C ALA A 120 -3.57 -10.87 2.27
N TYR A 121 -4.69 -11.51 1.96
CA TYR A 121 -4.93 -12.94 2.14
C TYR A 121 -5.12 -13.58 0.78
N PHE A 122 -4.38 -14.65 0.51
CA PHE A 122 -4.39 -15.33 -0.79
C PHE A 122 -5.08 -16.66 -0.68
N TYR A 123 -6.01 -16.91 -1.60
CA TYR A 123 -6.81 -18.13 -1.63
C TYR A 123 -6.68 -18.84 -2.97
N LYS A 124 -6.80 -20.16 -2.93
CA LYS A 124 -7.01 -21.02 -4.10
C LYS A 124 -8.14 -21.99 -3.81
N ALA A 125 -9.16 -22.03 -4.67
CA ALA A 125 -10.41 -22.77 -4.43
C ALA A 125 -11.07 -22.46 -3.06
N GLY A 126 -10.87 -21.26 -2.52
CA GLY A 126 -11.36 -20.85 -1.20
C GLY A 126 -10.51 -21.30 -0.01
N VAL A 127 -9.42 -22.06 -0.23
CA VAL A 127 -8.44 -22.43 0.80
C VAL A 127 -7.41 -21.33 0.93
N LEU A 128 -7.13 -20.87 2.16
CA LEU A 128 -6.07 -19.89 2.44
C LEU A 128 -4.71 -20.53 2.17
N VAL A 129 -3.92 -19.92 1.30
CA VAL A 129 -2.61 -20.43 0.86
C VAL A 129 -1.49 -19.40 1.04
N GLY A 130 -1.80 -18.25 1.60
CA GLY A 130 -0.79 -17.28 1.98
C GLY A 130 -1.36 -16.00 2.58
N VAL A 131 -0.50 -15.28 3.28
CA VAL A 131 -0.76 -13.96 3.87
C VAL A 131 0.40 -13.04 3.53
N SER A 132 0.15 -11.79 3.16
CA SER A 132 1.18 -10.75 3.01
C SER A 132 0.81 -9.56 3.87
N GLN A 133 1.81 -8.90 4.44
CA GLN A 133 1.67 -7.48 4.80
C GLN A 133 1.36 -6.65 3.55
N LEU A 134 0.76 -5.49 3.78
CA LEU A 134 0.30 -4.58 2.73
C LEU A 134 0.37 -3.15 3.27
N SER A 135 0.52 -2.18 2.38
CA SER A 135 0.27 -0.77 2.67
C SER A 135 -0.77 -0.25 1.68
N THR A 136 -1.88 0.25 2.20
CA THR A 136 -2.98 0.79 1.38
C THR A 136 -2.85 2.29 1.20
N GLY A 137 -3.77 2.87 0.43
CA GLY A 137 -3.84 4.31 0.22
C GLY A 137 -3.93 5.09 1.54
N ARG A 138 -3.16 6.16 1.66
CA ARG A 138 -3.20 7.07 2.81
C ARG A 138 -4.50 7.86 2.88
N GLU A 139 -4.73 8.53 4.00
CA GLU A 139 -5.87 9.43 4.18
C GLU A 139 -5.93 10.49 3.05
N GLY A 140 -7.12 10.68 2.48
CA GLY A 140 -7.33 11.53 1.31
C GLY A 140 -7.04 10.86 -0.05
N LEU A 141 -6.38 9.71 -0.07
CA LEU A 141 -6.09 8.88 -1.26
C LEU A 141 -6.54 7.43 -1.05
N ASN A 142 -7.75 7.26 -0.54
CA ASN A 142 -8.25 5.97 -0.06
C ASN A 142 -8.27 4.89 -1.14
N THR A 143 -7.85 3.68 -0.77
CA THR A 143 -8.06 2.49 -1.60
C THR A 143 -9.56 2.18 -1.72
N PRO A 144 -10.11 2.04 -2.94
CA PRO A 144 -11.53 1.79 -3.12
C PRO A 144 -11.94 0.43 -2.55
N LEU A 145 -13.09 0.42 -1.87
CA LEU A 145 -13.72 -0.81 -1.36
C LEU A 145 -14.56 -1.47 -2.45
N GLY A 146 -14.64 -2.80 -2.41
CA GLY A 146 -15.56 -3.56 -3.27
C GLY A 146 -15.00 -4.88 -3.77
N HIS A 147 -15.62 -5.37 -4.84
CA HIS A 147 -15.22 -6.57 -5.55
C HIS A 147 -14.69 -6.18 -6.93
N PHE A 148 -13.46 -6.62 -7.22
CA PHE A 148 -12.79 -6.29 -8.46
C PHE A 148 -12.22 -7.54 -9.11
N ASN A 149 -12.05 -7.47 -10.43
CA ASN A 149 -11.26 -8.43 -11.20
C ASN A 149 -9.91 -7.80 -11.52
N ILE A 150 -8.87 -8.63 -11.62
CA ILE A 150 -7.59 -8.17 -12.16
C ILE A 150 -7.76 -7.98 -13.67
N ILE A 151 -7.63 -6.75 -14.14
CA ILE A 151 -7.84 -6.37 -15.54
C ILE A 151 -6.53 -6.17 -16.32
N GLN A 152 -5.41 -6.03 -15.62
CA GLN A 152 -4.07 -5.95 -16.21
C GLN A 152 -3.05 -6.57 -15.27
N LYS A 153 -2.04 -7.24 -15.82
CA LYS A 153 -0.84 -7.64 -15.12
C LYS A 153 0.36 -7.15 -15.91
N ASP A 154 1.30 -6.52 -15.23
CA ASP A 154 2.51 -5.98 -15.83
C ASP A 154 3.66 -6.16 -14.84
N LYS A 155 4.64 -6.99 -15.21
CA LYS A 155 5.75 -7.34 -14.33
C LYS A 155 6.69 -6.15 -14.12
N ASP A 156 6.92 -5.37 -15.17
CA ASP A 156 7.93 -4.31 -15.21
C ASP A 156 7.25 -2.93 -15.31
N HIS A 157 6.10 -2.81 -14.67
CA HIS A 157 5.26 -1.63 -14.77
C HIS A 157 5.98 -0.37 -14.28
N VAL A 158 5.87 0.70 -15.06
CA VAL A 158 6.34 2.03 -14.70
C VAL A 158 5.16 2.99 -14.80
N SER A 159 4.94 3.77 -13.75
CA SER A 159 3.82 4.71 -13.69
C SER A 159 3.97 5.81 -14.72
N SER A 160 2.91 6.09 -15.48
CA SER A 160 2.85 7.25 -16.38
C SER A 160 2.35 8.52 -15.69
N LEU A 161 1.88 8.42 -14.44
CA LEU A 161 1.23 9.53 -13.72
C LEU A 161 1.95 9.94 -12.44
N PHE A 162 2.62 8.99 -11.77
CA PHE A 162 3.27 9.19 -10.48
C PHE A 162 4.77 8.94 -10.60
N GLY A 163 5.60 9.86 -10.13
CA GLY A 163 7.04 9.77 -10.36
C GLY A 163 7.81 10.95 -9.80
N ASP A 164 8.91 11.28 -10.46
CA ASP A 164 9.72 12.46 -10.15
C ASP A 164 9.85 13.34 -11.41
N TYR A 165 10.03 14.64 -11.22
CA TYR A 165 10.65 15.49 -12.23
C TYR A 165 12.16 15.51 -12.01
N VAL A 166 12.90 15.30 -13.10
CA VAL A 166 14.36 15.21 -13.11
C VAL A 166 14.97 16.16 -14.13
N ASP A 167 16.20 16.60 -13.89
CA ASP A 167 16.98 17.42 -14.83
C ASP A 167 17.59 16.58 -15.96
N SER A 168 18.27 17.22 -16.91
CA SER A 168 18.93 16.53 -18.03
C SER A 168 20.03 15.54 -17.63
N ALA A 169 20.60 15.67 -16.43
CA ALA A 169 21.59 14.75 -15.87
C ALA A 169 20.95 13.60 -15.08
N GLY A 170 19.62 13.60 -14.91
CA GLY A 170 18.86 12.58 -14.18
C GLY A 170 18.72 12.84 -12.69
N ASN A 171 19.17 14.00 -12.18
CA ASN A 171 19.01 14.38 -10.78
C ASN A 171 17.55 14.73 -10.51
N VAL A 172 17.04 14.31 -9.36
CA VAL A 172 15.68 14.64 -8.93
C VAL A 172 15.59 16.12 -8.59
N VAL A 173 14.70 16.82 -9.30
CA VAL A 173 14.39 18.24 -9.07
C VAL A 173 13.14 18.37 -8.20
N VAL A 174 12.12 17.56 -8.47
CA VAL A 174 10.88 17.51 -7.68
C VAL A 174 10.49 16.04 -7.48
N PRO A 175 10.55 15.49 -6.26
CA PRO A 175 10.16 14.12 -5.98
C PRO A 175 8.65 13.96 -5.80
N ASN A 176 8.12 12.75 -6.00
CA ASN A 176 6.74 12.35 -5.66
C ASN A 176 5.62 13.18 -6.33
N VAL A 177 5.75 13.45 -7.62
CA VAL A 177 4.81 14.25 -8.40
C VAL A 177 3.67 13.43 -8.99
N ASP A 178 2.47 14.02 -9.05
CA ASP A 178 1.35 13.63 -9.90
C ASP A 178 1.32 14.58 -11.11
N VAL A 179 1.57 14.06 -12.31
CA VAL A 179 1.69 14.89 -13.54
C VAL A 179 0.43 15.68 -13.88
N ASN A 180 -0.74 15.31 -13.32
CA ASN A 180 -1.98 16.05 -13.53
C ASN A 180 -2.16 17.21 -12.54
N LYS A 181 -1.38 17.25 -11.46
CA LYS A 181 -1.51 18.23 -10.37
C LYS A 181 -0.28 19.11 -10.24
N ASP A 182 0.90 18.52 -10.39
CA ASP A 182 2.17 19.17 -10.13
C ASP A 182 2.79 19.69 -11.44
N PRO A 183 2.94 21.02 -11.58
CA PRO A 183 3.45 21.62 -12.81
C PRO A 183 4.91 21.23 -13.03
N LYS A 184 5.23 20.88 -14.27
CA LYS A 184 6.60 20.51 -14.67
C LYS A 184 7.52 21.74 -14.67
N PRO A 185 8.63 21.73 -13.92
CA PRO A 185 9.63 22.80 -13.98
C PRO A 185 10.24 22.95 -15.39
N PRO A 186 10.64 24.16 -15.81
CA PRO A 186 11.34 24.36 -17.08
C PRO A 186 12.58 23.48 -17.20
N GLY A 187 12.75 22.82 -18.35
CA GLY A 187 13.90 21.95 -18.62
C GLY A 187 13.87 20.58 -17.91
N ALA A 188 12.89 20.30 -17.05
CA ALA A 188 12.74 19.00 -16.42
C ALA A 188 11.98 18.00 -17.31
N HIS A 189 12.21 16.71 -17.07
CA HIS A 189 11.45 15.61 -17.65
C HIS A 189 10.86 14.72 -16.56
N PHE A 190 9.73 14.08 -16.86
CA PHE A 190 9.08 13.16 -15.94
C PHE A 190 9.76 11.79 -15.99
N ARG A 191 10.02 11.21 -14.83
CA ARG A 191 10.49 9.84 -14.64
C ARG A 191 9.50 9.10 -13.76
N GLY A 192 8.79 8.15 -14.36
CA GLY A 192 7.79 7.35 -13.65
C GLY A 192 8.37 6.45 -12.56
N THR A 193 7.62 6.25 -11.49
CA THR A 193 7.99 5.31 -10.41
C THR A 193 7.82 3.86 -10.88
N PRO A 194 8.84 3.00 -10.73
CA PRO A 194 8.69 1.57 -10.96
C PRO A 194 7.73 0.93 -9.95
N MET A 195 6.80 0.12 -10.44
CA MET A 195 5.79 -0.60 -9.66
C MET A 195 5.81 -2.09 -10.04
N PRO A 196 6.84 -2.84 -9.62
CA PRO A 196 7.04 -4.21 -10.09
C PRO A 196 5.87 -5.13 -9.73
N TYR A 197 5.54 -6.05 -10.63
CA TYR A 197 4.43 -7.01 -10.51
C TYR A 197 3.06 -6.35 -10.33
N PHE A 198 2.84 -5.25 -11.05
CA PHE A 198 1.58 -4.50 -11.01
C PHE A 198 0.39 -5.36 -11.48
N MET A 199 -0.71 -5.28 -10.73
CA MET A 199 -2.00 -5.90 -11.02
C MET A 199 -3.10 -4.85 -10.91
N ARG A 200 -3.61 -4.38 -12.05
CA ARG A 200 -4.68 -3.36 -12.10
C ARG A 200 -6.02 -3.96 -11.74
N ILE A 201 -6.81 -3.24 -10.95
CA ILE A 201 -8.18 -3.63 -10.59
C ILE A 201 -9.24 -2.66 -11.13
N VAL A 202 -8.97 -1.36 -11.12
CA VAL A 202 -9.88 -0.31 -11.63
C VAL A 202 -9.11 0.99 -11.84
N SER A 203 -9.33 1.69 -12.95
CA SER A 203 -8.69 2.99 -13.23
C SER A 203 -7.18 2.96 -12.95
N GLY A 204 -6.64 3.92 -12.19
CA GLY A 204 -5.23 3.95 -11.75
C GLY A 204 -4.89 2.98 -10.62
N THR A 205 -5.86 2.32 -10.00
CA THR A 205 -5.68 1.50 -8.80
C THR A 205 -5.27 0.07 -9.13
N GLY A 206 -4.24 -0.40 -8.44
CA GLY A 206 -3.74 -1.77 -8.55
C GLY A 206 -2.93 -2.18 -7.31
N MET A 207 -2.40 -3.39 -7.36
CA MET A 207 -1.45 -3.92 -6.37
C MET A 207 -0.07 -4.05 -7.03
N HIS A 208 1.01 -3.76 -6.33
CA HIS A 208 2.37 -4.00 -6.80
C HIS A 208 3.29 -4.36 -5.62
N ALA A 209 4.47 -4.89 -5.91
CA ALA A 209 5.49 -5.12 -4.90
C ALA A 209 6.22 -3.81 -4.56
N GLY A 210 6.53 -3.60 -3.28
CA GLY A 210 7.19 -2.38 -2.82
C GLY A 210 7.49 -2.42 -1.32
N TYR A 211 8.05 -1.32 -0.81
CA TYR A 211 8.31 -1.13 0.61
C TYR A 211 7.00 -1.06 1.40
N LEU A 212 6.93 -1.77 2.52
CA LEU A 212 5.74 -1.87 3.37
C LEU A 212 6.04 -1.26 4.75
N PRO A 213 5.60 -0.02 5.03
CA PRO A 213 5.88 0.64 6.30
C PRO A 213 5.02 0.16 7.49
N GLY A 214 4.06 -0.75 7.26
CA GLY A 214 3.15 -1.25 8.29
C GLY A 214 1.95 -0.35 8.59
N TYR A 215 1.73 0.71 7.80
CA TYR A 215 0.56 1.60 7.87
C TYR A 215 0.10 2.01 6.46
N PRO A 216 -1.13 2.55 6.29
CA PRO A 216 -1.58 3.08 5.01
C PRO A 216 -0.69 4.23 4.57
N ALA A 217 0.11 3.99 3.54
CA ALA A 217 1.05 4.97 3.04
C ALA A 217 0.85 5.26 1.57
N SER A 218 0.31 4.36 0.73
CA SER A 218 0.30 4.46 -0.75
C SER A 218 -0.52 5.60 -1.34
#